data_AF-A0A0M9DRK5-F1
#
_entry.id   AF-A0A0M9DRK5-F1
#
_cell.length_a   1.000
_cell.length_b   1.000
_cell.length_c   1.000
_cell.angle_alpha   90.00
_cell.angle_beta   90.00
_cell.angle_gamma   90.00
#
_symmetry.space_group_name_H-M   'P 1'
#
loop_
_entity.id
_entity.type
_entity.pdbx_description
1 polymer ?
#
loop_
_entity_poly.entity_id
_entity_poly.type
_entity_poly.pdbx_seq_one_letter_code
_entity_poly.pdbx_strand_id
1 'polypeptide(L)'
;MNTSLLPIYIQNQNYPILIVGGGNSACQKVMNLLEYNEYTNIHIVSPTLSDELFDLVEKHPHLTWEEKLFEPQDLEEVSLVVIAVKNLDLNESIKAIAKEKRILVHSIHFQEFSDFFFDVSIKEKTINHSFSAVQNSKVWETELEKEDIQTHLLKEKITHHKLKIKNDGGAKYRKLAFQLSLLFLATFLGYGFSTIISFEEFKGMLTQMPKEFYGMLLVGFLAQLVDGAVGLGYGVTCATSMMLLGIKSTAISGSIHTAEMFSSGITGYSHYKFGNVNKRLLIWLAGFGVIGAVCGALFLSYLGNQFENITYSILAVYSMILGARLIIIAFQKKIIKRRVKNIGLLGFLGGFLDAFSGGGWGPIVTSTLLSRGRKSKFVVGTVSLSEFFVTLSASIVFFSVLGVSHWYIVLGLIVGGAIAAPLAARLAGKLPQKIALLLVATLVIVFSVRMLMKVL
;
A
#
# COMPACT_ATOMS: atom_id res chain seq x y z
N MET A 1 7.45 -13.28 37.86
CA MET A 1 7.91 -13.89 36.58
C MET A 1 7.32 -13.06 35.45
N ASN A 2 8.12 -12.69 34.45
CA ASN A 2 7.66 -11.83 33.35
C ASN A 2 6.87 -12.70 32.34
N THR A 3 5.55 -12.79 32.49
CA THR A 3 4.69 -13.58 31.59
C THR A 3 4.50 -12.84 30.27
N SER A 4 5.18 -13.30 29.22
CA SER A 4 4.96 -12.75 27.87
C SER A 4 3.68 -13.33 27.27
N LEU A 5 2.66 -12.50 27.07
CA LEU A 5 1.45 -12.90 26.34
C LEU A 5 1.67 -12.80 24.82
N LEU A 6 1.08 -13.73 24.08
CA LEU A 6 1.04 -13.73 22.61
C LEU A 6 -0.34 -13.27 22.15
N PRO A 7 -0.46 -12.13 21.43
CA PRO A 7 -1.75 -11.71 20.88
C PRO A 7 -2.15 -12.64 19.73
N ILE A 8 -3.25 -13.37 19.94
CA ILE A 8 -3.83 -14.30 18.96
C ILE A 8 -5.29 -13.92 18.67
N TYR A 9 -5.71 -14.06 17.41
CA TYR A 9 -7.11 -13.98 17.02
C TYR A 9 -7.60 -15.39 16.70
N ILE A 10 -8.67 -15.82 17.35
CA ILE A 10 -9.28 -17.12 17.15
C ILE A 10 -10.66 -16.97 16.48
N GLN A 11 -11.01 -17.92 15.62
CA GLN A 11 -12.37 -18.05 15.09
C GLN A 11 -13.22 -18.80 16.11
N ASN A 12 -13.85 -18.07 17.02
CA ASN A 12 -14.59 -18.62 18.18
C ASN A 12 -15.64 -19.71 17.83
N GLN A 13 -16.24 -19.68 16.65
CA GLN A 13 -17.16 -20.73 16.16
C GLN A 13 -16.57 -22.15 16.12
N ASN A 14 -15.24 -22.29 16.05
CA ASN A 14 -14.55 -23.59 15.98
C ASN A 14 -14.10 -24.11 17.36
N TYR A 15 -14.35 -23.37 18.44
CA TYR A 15 -13.83 -23.66 19.78
C TYR A 15 -14.99 -23.69 20.77
N PRO A 16 -15.48 -24.87 21.18
CA PRO A 16 -16.49 -24.99 22.23
C PRO A 16 -16.00 -24.31 23.52
N ILE A 17 -16.84 -23.42 24.06
CA ILE A 17 -16.53 -22.62 25.25
C ILE A 17 -17.42 -23.08 26.41
N LEU A 18 -16.80 -23.49 27.51
CA LEU A 18 -17.48 -23.70 28.79
C LEU A 18 -17.42 -22.44 29.64
N ILE A 19 -18.55 -22.04 30.22
CA ILE A 19 -18.63 -20.98 31.23
C ILE A 19 -19.11 -21.60 32.54
N VAL A 20 -18.28 -21.49 33.58
CA VAL A 20 -18.60 -21.98 34.92
C VAL A 20 -19.09 -20.80 35.78
N GLY A 21 -20.37 -20.82 36.14
CA GLY A 21 -21.07 -19.76 36.88
C GLY A 21 -22.07 -18.99 36.02
N GLY A 22 -23.17 -18.57 36.65
CA GLY A 22 -24.32 -17.92 36.00
C GLY A 22 -24.63 -16.50 36.43
N GLY A 23 -23.76 -15.85 37.22
CA GLY A 23 -23.98 -14.47 37.68
C GLY A 23 -23.64 -13.40 36.64
N ASN A 24 -23.69 -12.12 37.05
CA ASN A 24 -23.46 -10.97 36.15
C ASN A 24 -22.10 -11.01 35.41
N SER A 25 -21.04 -11.52 36.04
CA SER A 25 -19.74 -11.71 35.40
C SER A 25 -19.82 -12.65 34.18
N ALA A 26 -20.60 -13.73 34.31
CA ALA A 26 -20.84 -14.67 33.22
C ALA A 26 -21.72 -14.03 32.14
N CYS A 27 -22.79 -13.32 32.54
CA CYS A 27 -23.68 -12.60 31.63
C CYS A 27 -22.90 -11.63 30.72
N GLN A 28 -22.08 -10.76 31.31
CA GLN A 28 -21.25 -9.82 30.56
C GLN A 28 -20.29 -10.53 29.61
N LYS A 29 -19.74 -11.67 30.04
CA LYS A 29 -18.83 -12.45 29.20
C LYS A 29 -19.54 -13.03 27.97
N VAL A 30 -20.71 -13.62 28.18
CA VAL A 30 -21.55 -14.17 27.11
C VAL A 30 -21.93 -13.09 26.12
N MET A 31 -22.43 -11.94 26.60
CA MET A 31 -22.76 -10.81 25.73
C MET A 31 -21.58 -10.39 24.85
N ASN A 32 -20.40 -10.24 25.45
CA ASN A 32 -19.19 -9.86 24.70
C ASN A 32 -18.83 -10.90 23.62
N LEU A 33 -18.96 -12.20 23.91
CA LEU A 33 -18.67 -13.28 22.97
C LEU A 33 -19.68 -13.32 21.81
N LEU A 34 -20.98 -13.18 22.12
CA LEU A 34 -22.05 -13.15 21.12
C LEU A 34 -21.97 -11.91 20.24
N GLU A 35 -21.50 -10.77 20.77
CA GLU A 35 -21.31 -9.56 19.98
C GLU A 35 -20.33 -9.78 18.82
N TYR A 36 -19.31 -10.64 18.99
CA TYR A 36 -18.38 -10.99 17.92
C TYR A 36 -18.97 -11.96 16.92
N ASN A 37 -19.68 -12.98 17.41
CA ASN A 37 -20.32 -13.98 16.58
C ASN A 37 -21.50 -14.59 17.34
N GLU A 38 -22.70 -14.36 16.84
CA GLU A 38 -23.96 -14.84 17.43
C GLU A 38 -24.07 -16.38 17.42
N TYR A 39 -23.29 -17.06 16.56
CA TYR A 39 -23.28 -18.53 16.43
C TYR A 39 -22.17 -19.21 17.25
N THR A 40 -21.61 -18.54 18.26
CA THR A 40 -20.58 -19.12 19.12
C THR A 40 -21.18 -20.24 19.98
N ASN A 41 -20.58 -21.44 19.95
CA ASN A 41 -21.02 -22.57 20.78
C ASN A 41 -20.55 -22.37 22.23
N ILE A 42 -21.49 -22.05 23.11
CA ILE A 42 -21.24 -21.76 24.52
C ILE A 42 -22.11 -22.68 25.37
N HIS A 43 -21.48 -23.38 26.30
CA HIS A 43 -22.15 -24.18 27.31
C HIS A 43 -21.93 -23.55 28.69
N ILE A 44 -23.00 -23.36 29.46
CA ILE A 44 -22.97 -22.77 30.79
C ILE A 44 -23.33 -23.83 31.83
N VAL A 45 -22.51 -23.98 32.86
CA VAL A 45 -22.81 -24.79 34.04
C VAL A 45 -22.92 -23.89 35.26
N SER A 46 -24.12 -23.83 35.86
CA SER A 46 -24.37 -23.09 37.11
C SER A 46 -25.68 -23.53 37.76
N PRO A 47 -25.79 -23.58 39.10
CA PRO A 47 -27.05 -23.87 39.79
C PRO A 47 -28.15 -22.83 39.56
N THR A 48 -27.76 -21.59 39.25
CA THR A 48 -28.67 -20.48 38.96
C THR A 48 -28.07 -19.57 37.89
N LEU A 49 -28.94 -18.88 37.15
CA LEU A 49 -28.58 -17.79 36.23
C LEU A 49 -29.13 -16.47 36.76
N SER A 50 -28.46 -15.36 36.43
CA SER A 50 -29.05 -14.02 36.49
C SER A 50 -30.16 -13.88 35.44
N ASP A 51 -31.20 -13.10 35.72
CA ASP A 51 -32.35 -12.87 34.83
C ASP A 51 -31.93 -12.54 33.38
N GLU A 52 -30.95 -11.63 33.20
CA GLU A 52 -30.45 -11.25 31.88
C GLU A 52 -29.76 -12.40 31.12
N LEU A 53 -29.09 -13.30 31.83
CA LEU A 53 -28.41 -14.44 31.21
C LEU A 53 -29.40 -15.54 30.85
N PHE A 54 -30.44 -15.71 31.67
CA PHE A 54 -31.55 -16.61 31.37
C PHE A 54 -32.24 -16.18 30.06
N ASP A 55 -32.57 -14.89 29.92
CA ASP A 55 -33.13 -14.32 28.69
C ASP A 55 -32.25 -14.55 27.45
N LEU A 56 -30.92 -14.55 27.60
CA LEU A 56 -29.98 -14.81 26.50
C LEU A 56 -29.98 -16.28 26.09
N VAL A 57 -30.04 -17.20 27.05
CA VAL A 57 -30.10 -18.65 26.79
C VAL A 57 -31.37 -18.98 26.00
N GLU A 58 -32.51 -18.38 26.35
CA GLU A 58 -33.76 -18.60 25.61
C GLU A 58 -33.72 -18.05 24.17
N LYS A 59 -33.00 -16.95 23.94
CA LYS A 59 -32.92 -16.29 22.63
C LYS A 59 -31.94 -16.96 21.66
N HIS A 60 -30.93 -17.66 22.15
CA HIS A 60 -29.82 -18.16 21.33
C HIS A 60 -29.68 -19.69 21.40
N PRO A 61 -30.03 -20.44 20.33
CA PRO A 61 -29.98 -21.92 20.33
C PRO A 61 -28.59 -22.53 20.56
N HIS A 62 -27.52 -21.77 20.32
CA HIS A 62 -26.13 -22.20 20.51
C HIS A 62 -25.58 -21.91 21.91
N LEU A 63 -26.39 -21.29 22.76
CA LEU A 63 -26.10 -21.04 24.17
C LEU A 63 -26.90 -22.04 25.01
N THR A 64 -26.21 -23.04 25.55
CA THR A 64 -26.83 -24.10 26.35
C THR A 64 -26.53 -23.88 27.84
N TRP A 65 -27.46 -24.26 28.70
CA TRP A 65 -27.29 -24.18 30.15
C TRP A 65 -27.70 -25.49 30.82
N GLU A 66 -26.87 -25.94 31.75
CA GLU A 66 -27.18 -27.02 32.69
C GLU A 66 -27.26 -26.48 34.12
N GLU A 67 -28.41 -26.70 34.75
CA GLU A 67 -28.70 -26.32 36.14
C GLU A 67 -28.00 -27.29 37.12
N LYS A 68 -26.68 -27.14 37.26
CA LYS A 68 -25.87 -27.97 38.15
C LYS A 68 -24.60 -27.25 38.63
N LEU A 69 -23.93 -27.85 39.62
CA LEU A 69 -22.57 -27.47 39.97
C LEU A 69 -21.58 -28.08 38.96
N PHE A 70 -20.42 -27.43 38.81
CA PHE A 70 -19.36 -27.92 37.94
C PHE A 70 -18.86 -29.31 38.37
N GLU A 71 -18.72 -30.20 37.41
CA GLU A 71 -18.11 -31.53 37.56
C GLU A 71 -16.94 -31.70 36.57
N PRO A 72 -15.89 -32.48 36.89
CA PRO A 72 -14.74 -32.69 36.00
C PRO A 72 -15.08 -33.18 34.58
N GLN A 73 -16.21 -33.88 34.42
CA GLN A 73 -16.73 -34.36 33.13
C GLN A 73 -17.16 -33.21 32.22
N ASP A 74 -17.51 -32.03 32.77
CA ASP A 74 -17.91 -30.86 31.98
C ASP A 74 -16.76 -30.29 31.14
N LEU A 75 -15.53 -30.71 31.41
CA LEU A 75 -14.35 -30.38 30.61
C LEU A 75 -14.12 -31.35 29.44
N GLU A 76 -15.03 -32.29 29.18
CA GLU A 76 -15.00 -33.13 27.99
C GLU A 76 -15.45 -32.34 26.76
N GLU A 77 -14.73 -32.50 25.64
CA GLU A 77 -15.00 -31.81 24.37
C GLU A 77 -14.95 -30.27 24.40
N VAL A 78 -14.44 -29.68 25.49
CA VAL A 78 -14.26 -28.23 25.65
C VAL A 78 -12.87 -27.79 25.18
N SER A 79 -12.79 -26.65 24.49
CA SER A 79 -11.51 -26.05 24.08
C SER A 79 -11.07 -24.87 24.96
N LEU A 80 -12.04 -24.10 25.47
CA LEU A 80 -11.82 -22.90 26.28
C LEU A 80 -12.75 -22.91 27.49
N VAL A 81 -12.23 -22.56 28.66
CA VAL A 81 -13.02 -22.45 29.89
C VAL A 81 -12.95 -21.03 30.43
N VAL A 82 -14.09 -20.44 30.72
CA VAL A 82 -14.21 -19.21 31.48
C VAL A 82 -14.76 -19.50 32.87
N ILE A 83 -14.02 -19.12 33.90
CA ILE A 83 -14.45 -19.28 35.30
C ILE A 83 -15.00 -17.94 35.79
N ALA A 84 -16.31 -17.89 36.05
CA ALA A 84 -17.06 -16.72 36.47
C ALA A 84 -17.56 -16.80 37.92
N VAL A 85 -16.91 -17.61 38.75
CA VAL A 85 -17.24 -17.85 40.17
C VAL A 85 -16.12 -17.37 41.10
N LYS A 86 -16.50 -16.80 42.24
CA LYS A 86 -15.58 -16.29 43.28
C LYS A 86 -15.24 -17.37 44.32
N ASN A 87 -14.83 -18.55 43.86
CA ASN A 87 -14.39 -19.65 44.72
C ASN A 87 -12.97 -20.06 44.34
N LEU A 88 -12.01 -19.89 45.25
CA LEU A 88 -10.60 -20.11 45.00
C LEU A 88 -10.29 -21.60 44.76
N ASP A 89 -10.80 -22.48 45.60
CA ASP A 89 -10.60 -23.94 45.51
C ASP A 89 -11.16 -24.50 44.18
N LEU A 90 -12.31 -23.97 43.74
CA LEU A 90 -12.91 -24.32 42.47
C LEU A 90 -12.09 -23.81 41.27
N ASN A 91 -11.51 -22.59 41.36
CA ASN A 91 -10.63 -22.08 40.30
C ASN A 91 -9.35 -22.92 40.19
N GLU A 92 -8.75 -23.29 41.32
CA GLU A 92 -7.54 -24.11 41.36
C GLU A 92 -7.78 -25.52 40.81
N SER A 93 -8.87 -26.17 41.23
CA SER A 93 -9.25 -27.51 40.73
C SER A 93 -9.55 -27.50 39.23
N ILE A 94 -10.36 -26.57 38.73
CA ILE A 94 -10.62 -26.43 37.28
C ILE A 94 -9.31 -26.22 36.52
N LYS A 95 -8.43 -25.35 37.04
CA LYS A 95 -7.13 -25.08 36.42
C LYS A 95 -6.24 -26.32 36.34
N ALA A 96 -6.18 -27.11 37.40
CA ALA A 96 -5.40 -28.34 37.44
C ALA A 96 -5.90 -29.35 36.39
N ILE A 97 -7.21 -29.61 36.35
CA ILE A 97 -7.81 -30.57 35.41
C ILE A 97 -7.67 -30.07 33.96
N ALA A 98 -7.94 -28.79 33.71
CA ALA A 98 -7.82 -28.19 32.39
C ALA A 98 -6.38 -28.27 31.83
N LYS A 99 -5.38 -28.10 32.71
CA LYS A 99 -3.96 -28.21 32.33
C LYS A 99 -3.61 -29.62 31.84
N GLU A 100 -4.12 -30.67 32.48
CA GLU A 100 -3.92 -32.06 32.05
C GLU A 100 -4.56 -32.34 30.69
N LYS A 101 -5.76 -31.79 30.47
CA LYS A 101 -6.51 -31.92 29.21
C LYS A 101 -6.08 -30.94 28.10
N ARG A 102 -5.10 -30.06 28.36
CA ARG A 102 -4.64 -28.98 27.45
C ARG A 102 -5.73 -27.99 27.03
N ILE A 103 -6.63 -27.70 27.94
CA ILE A 103 -7.72 -26.72 27.77
C ILE A 103 -7.24 -25.37 28.30
N LEU A 104 -7.49 -24.29 27.56
CA LEU A 104 -7.09 -22.95 28.01
C LEU A 104 -8.13 -22.38 28.97
N VAL A 105 -7.66 -21.85 30.10
CA VAL A 105 -8.50 -21.29 31.16
C VAL A 105 -8.39 -19.77 31.21
N HIS A 106 -9.51 -19.10 31.40
CA HIS A 106 -9.58 -17.70 31.79
C HIS A 106 -10.44 -17.55 33.04
N SER A 107 -9.86 -17.09 34.14
CA SER A 107 -10.60 -16.75 35.37
C SER A 107 -10.87 -15.26 35.42
N ILE A 108 -12.14 -14.90 35.61
CA ILE A 108 -12.57 -13.50 35.69
C ILE A 108 -12.09 -12.83 36.98
N HIS A 109 -12.01 -13.59 38.08
CA HIS A 109 -11.75 -13.05 39.42
C HIS A 109 -10.33 -13.31 39.94
N PHE A 110 -9.63 -14.31 39.42
CA PHE A 110 -8.32 -14.74 39.90
C PHE A 110 -7.34 -14.91 38.72
N GLN A 111 -6.61 -13.84 38.40
CA GLN A 111 -5.78 -13.76 37.20
C GLN A 111 -4.67 -14.83 37.14
N GLU A 112 -4.17 -15.28 38.30
CA GLU A 112 -3.15 -16.32 38.45
C GLU A 112 -3.54 -17.67 37.85
N PHE A 113 -4.84 -17.96 37.72
CA PHE A 113 -5.33 -19.20 37.09
C PHE A 113 -5.58 -19.05 35.58
N SER A 114 -5.30 -17.89 34.97
CA SER A 114 -5.57 -17.64 33.54
C SER A 114 -4.38 -17.98 32.63
N ASP A 115 -4.62 -18.77 31.57
CA ASP A 115 -3.68 -18.98 30.45
C ASP A 115 -3.76 -17.87 29.41
N PHE A 116 -4.92 -17.23 29.30
CA PHE A 116 -5.20 -16.19 28.33
C PHE A 116 -6.10 -15.12 28.91
N PHE A 117 -6.12 -13.96 28.25
CA PHE A 117 -6.93 -12.82 28.63
C PHE A 117 -7.71 -12.35 27.42
N PHE A 118 -8.95 -11.93 27.66
CA PHE A 118 -9.72 -11.25 26.64
C PHE A 118 -9.33 -9.79 26.61
N ASP A 119 -9.03 -9.32 25.42
CA ASP A 119 -8.58 -7.96 25.19
C ASP A 119 -9.77 -6.99 25.12
N VAL A 120 -9.60 -5.74 25.56
CA VAL A 120 -10.61 -4.70 25.40
C VAL A 120 -10.61 -4.28 23.94
N SER A 121 -11.68 -4.61 23.23
CA SER A 121 -11.83 -4.31 21.82
C SER A 121 -12.77 -3.13 21.59
N ILE A 122 -12.29 -2.12 20.89
CA ILE A 122 -13.14 -1.05 20.36
C ILE A 122 -13.52 -1.45 18.94
N LYS A 123 -14.81 -1.77 18.70
CA LYS A 123 -15.34 -1.97 17.35
C LYS A 123 -15.55 -0.63 16.67
N GLU A 124 -14.64 -0.25 15.78
CA GLU A 124 -15.00 0.59 14.63
C GLU A 124 -15.32 -0.33 13.45
N LYS A 125 -16.38 0.01 12.68
CA LYS A 125 -17.08 -0.81 11.65
C LYS A 125 -16.24 -1.48 10.55
N THR A 126 -14.90 -1.50 10.63
CA THR A 126 -14.03 -2.24 9.71
C THR A 126 -12.68 -2.68 10.31
N ILE A 127 -12.37 -2.36 11.58
CA ILE A 127 -11.06 -2.66 12.19
C ILE A 127 -11.25 -3.01 13.67
N ASN A 128 -10.87 -4.22 14.08
CA ASN A 128 -10.77 -4.60 15.49
C ASN A 128 -9.39 -4.18 16.00
N HIS A 129 -9.34 -3.19 16.89
CA HIS A 129 -8.15 -2.87 17.69
C HIS A 129 -8.24 -3.63 19.02
N SER A 130 -7.15 -4.26 19.44
CA SER A 130 -7.05 -4.96 20.72
C SER A 130 -5.82 -4.42 21.47
N PHE A 131 -5.98 -4.05 22.75
CA PHE A 131 -4.98 -3.43 23.62
C PHE A 131 -4.69 -4.29 24.87
N SER A 132 -3.75 -5.23 24.78
CA SER A 132 -3.34 -6.01 25.96
C SER A 132 -2.37 -5.22 26.84
N ALA A 133 -2.85 -4.72 27.99
CA ALA A 133 -2.02 -4.15 29.03
C ALA A 133 -1.54 -5.25 29.98
N VAL A 134 -0.32 -5.74 29.80
CA VAL A 134 0.29 -6.71 30.72
C VAL A 134 0.98 -5.96 31.87
N GLN A 135 0.29 -5.95 33.02
CA GLN A 135 0.68 -5.53 34.39
C GLN A 135 1.99 -4.73 34.58
N ASN A 136 1.80 -3.43 34.79
CA ASN A 136 2.30 -2.70 35.97
C ASN A 136 1.56 -1.35 35.99
N SER A 137 0.25 -1.32 36.19
CA SER A 137 -0.29 -1.18 37.54
C SER A 137 -1.81 -1.04 37.50
N LYS A 138 -2.45 -1.42 38.61
CA LYS A 138 -3.86 -1.16 38.95
C LYS A 138 -4.28 0.32 38.91
N VAL A 139 -3.36 1.22 38.57
CA VAL A 139 -3.55 2.67 38.47
C VAL A 139 -3.95 3.08 37.05
N TRP A 140 -3.47 2.40 36.00
CA TRP A 140 -3.69 2.82 34.60
C TRP A 140 -5.07 2.46 34.05
N GLU A 141 -5.76 1.45 34.59
CA GLU A 141 -7.12 1.11 34.17
C GLU A 141 -8.13 2.19 34.56
N THR A 142 -7.97 2.81 35.74
CA THR A 142 -8.83 3.93 36.18
C THR A 142 -8.43 5.28 35.62
N GLU A 143 -7.16 5.54 35.35
CA GLU A 143 -6.68 6.85 34.87
C GLU A 143 -6.86 7.04 33.36
N LEU A 144 -6.91 5.95 32.59
CA LEU A 144 -7.30 5.98 31.18
C LEU A 144 -8.82 6.05 30.96
N GLU A 145 -9.64 5.91 32.00
CA GLU A 145 -11.07 5.62 31.81
C GLU A 145 -12.02 6.80 31.69
N LYS A 146 -11.65 8.08 31.91
CA LYS A 146 -12.66 9.15 31.80
C LYS A 146 -12.26 10.44 31.10
N GLU A 147 -11.00 10.87 31.12
CA GLU A 147 -10.64 12.15 30.49
C GLU A 147 -9.82 12.00 29.21
N ASP A 148 -8.71 11.27 29.16
CA ASP A 148 -7.85 11.33 27.97
C ASP A 148 -8.37 10.54 26.76
N ILE A 149 -8.97 9.36 26.96
CA ILE A 149 -9.57 8.59 25.87
C ILE A 149 -10.88 9.23 25.43
N GLN A 150 -11.72 9.71 26.36
CA GLN A 150 -12.94 10.42 26.00
C GLN A 150 -12.63 11.74 25.28
N THR A 151 -11.54 12.45 25.62
CA THR A 151 -11.13 13.70 24.95
C THR A 151 -10.41 13.44 23.63
N HIS A 152 -9.64 12.35 23.49
CA HIS A 152 -9.10 11.93 22.19
C HIS A 152 -10.22 11.43 21.27
N LEU A 153 -11.16 10.64 21.79
CA LEU A 153 -12.36 10.17 21.08
C LEU A 153 -13.41 11.26 20.92
N LEU A 154 -13.46 12.33 21.72
CA LEU A 154 -14.28 13.53 21.46
C LEU A 154 -13.59 14.42 20.44
N LYS A 155 -12.25 14.51 20.42
CA LYS A 155 -11.54 15.18 19.32
C LYS A 155 -11.67 14.39 18.04
N GLU A 156 -11.62 13.05 18.08
CA GLU A 156 -11.88 12.18 16.94
C GLU A 156 -13.35 12.12 16.59
N LYS A 157 -14.31 12.12 17.53
CA LYS A 157 -15.75 12.26 17.23
C LYS A 157 -16.07 13.66 16.77
N ILE A 158 -15.49 14.74 17.27
CA ILE A 158 -15.71 16.09 16.72
C ILE A 158 -15.06 16.17 15.34
N THR A 159 -13.92 15.51 15.10
CA THR A 159 -13.28 15.47 13.78
C THR A 159 -14.05 14.58 12.81
N HIS A 160 -14.46 13.37 13.20
CA HIS A 160 -15.24 12.42 12.42
C HIS A 160 -16.72 12.81 12.29
N HIS A 161 -17.34 13.43 13.28
CA HIS A 161 -18.69 13.97 13.20
C HIS A 161 -18.69 15.32 12.46
N LYS A 162 -17.64 16.17 12.56
CA LYS A 162 -17.42 17.25 11.56
C LYS A 162 -17.09 16.72 10.16
N LEU A 163 -16.55 15.50 10.01
CA LEU A 163 -16.31 14.87 8.70
C LEU A 163 -17.54 14.10 8.17
N LYS A 164 -18.41 13.60 9.04
CA LYS A 164 -19.59 12.77 8.70
C LYS A 164 -20.89 13.58 8.63
N ILE A 165 -20.98 14.71 9.34
CA ILE A 165 -21.98 15.77 9.07
C ILE A 165 -21.57 16.61 7.84
N LYS A 166 -20.33 16.48 7.34
CA LYS A 166 -19.93 17.11 6.08
C LYS A 166 -20.24 16.22 4.88
N ASN A 167 -21.50 16.29 4.48
CA ASN A 167 -21.94 16.24 3.08
C ASN A 167 -21.87 14.88 2.36
N ASP A 168 -22.78 13.95 2.66
CA ASP A 168 -23.10 12.90 1.67
C ASP A 168 -23.94 13.47 0.50
N GLY A 169 -24.79 14.47 0.75
CA GLY A 169 -25.40 15.26 -0.32
C GLY A 169 -24.38 16.14 -1.05
N GLY A 170 -23.61 16.94 -0.31
CA GLY A 170 -22.67 17.89 -0.91
C GLY A 170 -21.37 17.29 -1.46
N ALA A 171 -20.97 16.05 -1.17
CA ALA A 171 -19.81 15.43 -1.82
C ALA A 171 -20.09 15.18 -3.31
N LYS A 172 -21.32 14.77 -3.64
CA LYS A 172 -21.79 14.62 -5.02
C LYS A 172 -21.85 15.97 -5.73
N TYR A 173 -22.44 16.99 -5.08
CA TYR A 173 -22.50 18.35 -5.64
C TYR A 173 -21.14 19.05 -5.72
N ARG A 174 -20.21 18.80 -4.79
CA ARG A 174 -18.85 19.35 -4.80
C ARG A 174 -17.99 18.68 -5.86
N LYS A 175 -18.17 17.37 -6.10
CA LYS A 175 -17.56 16.66 -7.22
C LYS A 175 -18.12 17.14 -8.56
N LEU A 176 -19.44 17.32 -8.64
CA LEU A 176 -20.10 17.89 -9.82
C LEU A 176 -19.65 19.33 -10.08
N ALA A 177 -19.63 20.17 -9.04
CA ALA A 177 -19.14 21.55 -9.12
C ALA A 177 -17.68 21.59 -9.56
N PHE A 178 -16.81 20.72 -9.02
CA PHE A 178 -15.43 20.62 -9.49
C PHE A 178 -15.34 20.20 -10.96
N GLN A 179 -16.15 19.23 -11.41
CA GLN A 179 -16.20 18.81 -12.82
C GLN A 179 -16.73 19.92 -13.73
N LEU A 180 -17.77 20.63 -13.32
CA LEU A 180 -18.35 21.76 -14.04
C LEU A 180 -17.40 22.95 -14.08
N SER A 181 -16.68 23.25 -12.99
CA SER A 181 -15.63 24.27 -12.96
C SER A 181 -14.46 23.90 -13.85
N LEU A 182 -14.05 22.62 -13.86
CA LEU A 182 -12.99 22.13 -14.75
C LEU A 182 -13.43 22.19 -16.21
N LEU A 183 -14.69 21.83 -16.51
CA LEU A 183 -15.28 21.94 -17.83
C LEU A 183 -15.37 23.41 -18.27
N PHE A 184 -15.86 24.30 -17.40
CA PHE A 184 -15.93 25.74 -17.66
C PHE A 184 -14.55 26.33 -17.92
N LEU A 185 -13.55 25.97 -17.10
CA LEU A 185 -12.16 26.38 -17.30
C LEU A 185 -11.61 25.84 -18.63
N ALA A 186 -11.88 24.57 -18.96
CA ALA A 186 -11.45 23.98 -20.23
C ALA A 186 -12.12 24.67 -21.43
N THR A 187 -13.40 25.02 -21.34
CA THR A 187 -14.11 25.78 -22.38
C THR A 187 -13.54 27.19 -22.52
N PHE A 188 -13.25 27.87 -21.41
CA PHE A 188 -12.69 29.23 -21.45
C PHE A 188 -11.24 29.24 -21.96
N LEU A 189 -10.41 28.29 -21.52
CA LEU A 189 -9.06 28.09 -22.05
C LEU A 189 -9.11 27.69 -23.53
N GLY A 190 -10.04 26.84 -23.93
CA GLY A 190 -10.25 26.45 -25.32
C GLY A 190 -10.70 27.61 -26.19
N TYR A 191 -11.62 28.45 -25.70
CA TYR A 191 -12.02 29.68 -26.37
C TYR A 191 -10.85 30.66 -26.48
N GLY A 192 -10.11 30.90 -25.39
CA GLY A 192 -8.91 31.72 -25.40
C GLY A 192 -7.85 31.19 -26.37
N PHE A 193 -7.61 29.88 -26.40
CA PHE A 193 -6.72 29.26 -27.38
C PHE A 193 -7.23 29.45 -28.80
N SER A 194 -8.55 29.34 -29.02
CA SER A 194 -9.17 29.53 -30.34
C SER A 194 -9.04 30.96 -30.87
N THR A 195 -8.83 31.95 -29.98
CA THR A 195 -8.54 33.34 -30.40
C THR A 195 -7.09 33.54 -30.83
N ILE A 196 -6.18 32.64 -30.44
CA ILE A 196 -4.75 32.70 -30.77
C ILE A 196 -4.42 31.75 -31.94
N ILE A 197 -5.06 30.57 -31.96
CA ILE A 197 -4.88 29.52 -32.95
C ILE A 197 -6.25 29.03 -33.39
N SER A 198 -6.59 29.24 -34.66
CA SER A 198 -7.85 28.77 -35.24
C SER A 198 -7.92 27.24 -35.29
N PHE A 199 -9.14 26.69 -35.41
CA PHE A 199 -9.32 25.23 -35.50
C PHE A 199 -8.59 24.62 -36.71
N GLU A 200 -8.57 25.31 -37.84
CA GLU A 200 -7.85 24.87 -39.04
C GLU A 200 -6.33 24.92 -38.86
N GLU A 201 -5.80 25.96 -38.20
CA GLU A 201 -4.37 26.01 -37.85
C GLU A 201 -4.00 24.89 -36.87
N PHE A 202 -4.82 24.62 -35.86
CA PHE A 202 -4.58 23.51 -34.92
C PHE A 202 -4.60 22.15 -35.63
N LYS A 203 -5.57 21.93 -36.53
CA LYS A 203 -5.63 20.73 -37.36
C LYS A 203 -4.43 20.61 -38.28
N GLY A 204 -3.99 21.72 -38.88
CA GLY A 204 -2.78 21.83 -39.67
C GLY A 204 -1.51 21.52 -38.87
N MET A 205 -1.41 22.01 -37.63
CA MET A 205 -0.32 21.71 -36.72
C MET A 205 -0.27 20.21 -36.41
N LEU A 206 -1.42 19.58 -36.14
CA LEU A 206 -1.48 18.14 -35.90
C LEU A 206 -1.04 17.36 -37.14
N THR A 207 -1.55 17.66 -38.33
CA THR A 207 -1.17 16.91 -39.55
C THR A 207 0.29 17.11 -39.96
N GLN A 208 0.90 18.24 -39.58
CA GLN A 208 2.32 18.51 -39.77
C GLN A 208 3.23 17.89 -38.69
N MET A 209 2.67 17.27 -37.63
CA MET A 209 3.49 16.63 -36.60
C MET A 209 4.29 15.45 -37.16
N PRO A 210 5.56 15.29 -36.76
CA PRO A 210 6.40 14.18 -37.18
C PRO A 210 5.82 12.84 -36.71
N LYS A 211 6.05 11.75 -37.45
CA LYS A 211 5.53 10.40 -37.10
C LYS A 211 6.01 9.92 -35.73
N GLU A 212 7.19 10.39 -35.33
CA GLU A 212 7.82 10.17 -34.03
C GLU A 212 6.91 10.65 -32.89
N PHE A 213 6.21 11.78 -33.05
CA PHE A 213 5.25 12.27 -32.06
C PHE A 213 4.16 11.23 -31.77
N TYR A 214 3.53 10.70 -32.83
CA TYR A 214 2.45 9.73 -32.70
C TYR A 214 2.94 8.38 -32.17
N GLY A 215 4.14 7.96 -32.58
CA GLY A 215 4.81 6.80 -32.00
C GLY A 215 5.03 6.96 -30.50
N MET A 216 5.50 8.13 -30.06
CA MET A 216 5.74 8.42 -28.65
C MET A 216 4.46 8.63 -27.85
N LEU A 217 3.39 9.12 -28.48
CA LEU A 217 2.07 9.16 -27.87
C LEU A 217 1.59 7.74 -27.52
N LEU A 218 1.72 6.78 -28.44
CA LEU A 218 1.36 5.39 -28.18
C LEU A 218 2.27 4.74 -27.13
N VAL A 219 3.59 4.94 -27.24
CA VAL A 219 4.56 4.40 -26.27
C VAL A 219 4.31 4.96 -24.88
N GLY A 220 4.15 6.28 -24.73
CA GLY A 220 3.86 6.93 -23.46
C GLY A 220 2.53 6.46 -22.86
N PHE A 221 1.51 6.25 -23.69
CA PHE A 221 0.24 5.67 -23.26
C PHE A 221 0.41 4.24 -22.70
N LEU A 222 1.05 3.34 -23.45
CA LEU A 222 1.25 1.94 -23.03
C LEU A 222 2.15 1.83 -21.80
N ALA A 223 3.24 2.59 -21.78
CA ALA A 223 4.19 2.66 -20.67
C ALA A 223 3.49 3.14 -19.39
N GLN A 224 2.72 4.23 -19.45
CA GLN A 224 1.98 4.75 -18.30
C GLN A 224 0.81 3.86 -17.88
N LEU A 225 0.21 3.09 -18.80
CA LEU A 225 -0.86 2.15 -18.45
C LEU A 225 -0.32 1.04 -17.53
N VAL A 226 0.86 0.50 -17.85
CA VAL A 226 1.51 -0.51 -17.01
C VAL A 226 2.06 0.11 -15.73
N ASP A 227 2.78 1.23 -15.85
CA ASP A 227 3.39 1.89 -14.72
C ASP A 227 2.36 2.44 -13.72
N GLY A 228 1.28 3.06 -14.18
CA GLY A 228 0.19 3.51 -13.30
C GLY A 228 -0.56 2.36 -12.61
N ALA A 229 -0.54 1.15 -13.16
CA ALA A 229 -1.17 -0.03 -12.57
C ALA A 229 -0.24 -0.81 -11.63
N VAL A 230 1.08 -0.80 -11.89
CA VAL A 230 2.08 -1.68 -11.23
C VAL A 230 3.18 -0.91 -10.49
N GLY A 231 3.41 0.35 -10.83
CA GLY A 231 4.47 1.24 -10.32
C GLY A 231 5.87 0.89 -10.84
N LEU A 232 5.92 0.23 -12.00
CA LEU A 232 7.14 -0.27 -12.63
C LEU A 232 6.97 -0.21 -14.16
N GLY A 233 8.01 0.22 -14.86
CA GLY A 233 8.19 -0.10 -16.29
C GLY A 233 8.07 1.06 -17.27
N TYR A 234 7.72 2.28 -16.84
CA TYR A 234 7.60 3.41 -17.76
C TYR A 234 8.91 3.67 -18.51
N GLY A 235 9.97 4.04 -17.77
CA GLY A 235 11.26 4.36 -18.35
C GLY A 235 11.83 3.24 -19.24
N VAL A 236 11.90 1.98 -18.76
CA VAL A 236 12.43 0.87 -19.59
C VAL A 236 11.66 0.67 -20.90
N THR A 237 10.33 0.83 -20.87
CA THR A 237 9.49 0.68 -22.06
C THR A 237 9.75 1.82 -23.05
N CYS A 238 9.81 3.05 -22.54
CA CYS A 238 10.10 4.22 -23.36
C CYS A 238 11.52 4.18 -23.93
N ALA A 239 12.53 3.88 -23.11
CA ALA A 239 13.93 3.83 -23.50
C ALA A 239 14.16 2.80 -24.62
N THR A 240 13.70 1.57 -24.43
CA THR A 240 13.86 0.52 -25.45
C THR A 240 13.11 0.82 -26.75
N SER A 241 11.92 1.43 -26.66
CA SER A 241 11.16 1.84 -27.85
C SER A 241 11.85 2.97 -28.61
N MET A 242 12.40 3.96 -27.90
CA MET A 242 13.12 5.08 -28.53
C MET A 242 14.46 4.67 -29.11
N MET A 243 15.17 3.73 -28.46
CA MET A 243 16.42 3.16 -28.98
C MET A 243 16.18 2.47 -30.33
N LEU A 244 15.04 1.78 -30.49
CA LEU A 244 14.65 1.17 -31.76
C LEU A 244 14.50 2.19 -32.90
N LEU A 245 14.02 3.40 -32.57
CA LEU A 245 13.87 4.51 -33.51
C LEU A 245 15.20 5.23 -33.81
N GLY A 246 16.31 4.83 -33.17
CA GLY A 246 17.63 5.42 -33.39
C GLY A 246 17.78 6.84 -32.85
N ILE A 247 16.98 7.24 -31.86
CA ILE A 247 17.06 8.56 -31.21
C ILE A 247 18.33 8.61 -30.36
N LYS A 248 19.10 9.71 -30.36
CA LYS A 248 20.34 9.78 -29.56
C LYS A 248 20.12 9.41 -28.08
N SER A 249 21.04 8.64 -27.50
CA SER A 249 20.94 8.10 -26.14
C SER A 249 20.63 9.17 -25.07
N THR A 250 21.27 10.33 -25.19
CA THR A 250 21.06 11.50 -24.32
C THR A 250 19.68 12.13 -24.49
N ALA A 251 19.16 12.20 -25.72
CA ALA A 251 17.82 12.69 -26.02
C ALA A 251 16.73 11.70 -25.56
N ILE A 252 16.98 10.39 -25.62
CA ILE A 252 16.10 9.36 -25.06
C ILE A 252 15.91 9.62 -23.56
N SER A 253 17.00 9.62 -22.81
CA SER A 253 16.93 9.80 -21.37
C SER A 253 16.35 11.17 -21.00
N GLY A 254 16.81 12.25 -21.63
CA GLY A 254 16.27 13.60 -21.39
C GLY A 254 14.76 13.69 -21.62
N SER A 255 14.25 13.05 -22.68
CA SER A 255 12.82 13.06 -22.99
C SER A 255 11.98 12.29 -21.98
N ILE A 256 12.45 11.12 -21.57
CA ILE A 256 11.76 10.27 -20.59
C ILE A 256 11.67 10.99 -19.24
N HIS A 257 12.79 11.47 -18.70
CA HIS A 257 12.80 12.13 -17.40
C HIS A 257 11.98 13.42 -17.41
N THR A 258 11.98 14.17 -18.52
CA THR A 258 11.13 15.37 -18.64
C THR A 258 9.65 15.01 -18.58
N ALA A 259 9.24 13.92 -19.25
CA ALA A 259 7.86 13.44 -19.19
C ALA A 259 7.50 12.87 -17.81
N GLU A 260 8.37 12.05 -17.22
CA GLU A 260 8.15 11.42 -15.91
C GLU A 260 8.11 12.44 -14.77
N MET A 261 8.82 13.56 -14.86
CA MET A 261 8.72 14.64 -13.87
C MET A 261 7.27 15.10 -13.68
N PHE A 262 6.50 15.22 -14.76
CA PHE A 262 5.10 15.62 -14.66
C PHE A 262 4.22 14.50 -14.09
N SER A 263 4.37 13.26 -14.57
CA SER A 263 3.54 12.13 -14.11
C SER A 263 3.82 11.74 -12.66
N SER A 264 5.10 11.63 -12.29
CA SER A 264 5.57 11.34 -10.93
C SER A 264 5.29 12.51 -9.97
N GLY A 265 5.36 13.77 -10.44
CA GLY A 265 4.99 14.95 -9.65
C GLY A 265 3.52 14.93 -9.24
N ILE A 266 2.61 14.66 -10.18
CA ILE A 266 1.16 14.56 -9.93
C ILE A 266 0.86 13.39 -8.96
N THR A 267 1.46 12.23 -9.22
CA THR A 267 1.26 11.01 -8.41
C THR A 267 1.83 11.17 -7.01
N GLY A 268 3.07 11.63 -6.90
CA GLY A 268 3.79 11.88 -5.65
C GLY A 268 3.10 12.91 -4.76
N TYR A 269 2.67 14.04 -5.33
CA TYR A 269 1.92 15.06 -4.59
C TYR A 269 0.58 14.53 -4.06
N SER A 270 -0.13 13.73 -4.86
CA SER A 270 -1.38 13.09 -4.43
C SER A 270 -1.13 12.17 -3.23
N HIS A 271 -0.11 11.31 -3.29
CA HIS A 271 0.27 10.46 -2.16
C HIS A 271 0.71 11.24 -0.93
N TYR A 272 1.42 12.35 -1.09
CA TYR A 272 1.79 13.26 0.00
C TYR A 272 0.54 13.80 0.70
N LYS A 273 -0.42 14.33 -0.06
CA LYS A 273 -1.69 14.85 0.46
C LYS A 273 -2.51 13.80 1.21
N PHE A 274 -2.45 12.53 0.77
CA PHE A 274 -3.11 11.42 1.45
C PHE A 274 -2.34 10.84 2.65
N GLY A 275 -1.21 11.44 3.05
CA GLY A 275 -0.41 10.96 4.18
C GLY A 275 0.33 9.64 3.91
N ASN A 276 0.48 9.26 2.65
CA ASN A 276 1.12 8.01 2.22
C ASN A 276 2.64 8.14 2.04
N VAL A 277 3.26 9.21 2.55
CA VAL A 277 4.69 9.49 2.37
C VAL A 277 5.43 9.35 3.69
N ASN A 278 6.49 8.54 3.71
CA ASN A 278 7.40 8.44 4.83
C ASN A 278 8.52 9.47 4.68
N LYS A 279 8.46 10.57 5.45
CA LYS A 279 9.41 11.70 5.35
C LYS A 279 10.88 11.28 5.49
N ARG A 280 11.19 10.36 6.40
CA ARG A 280 12.56 9.88 6.60
C ARG A 280 13.05 9.09 5.39
N LEU A 281 12.23 8.18 4.86
CA LEU A 281 12.56 7.45 3.65
C LEU A 281 12.69 8.40 2.44
N LEU A 282 11.80 9.39 2.31
CA LEU A 282 11.83 10.40 1.25
C LEU A 282 13.16 11.17 1.24
N ILE A 283 13.58 11.73 2.38
CA ILE A 283 14.80 12.56 2.46
C ILE A 283 16.02 11.77 2.02
N TRP A 284 16.19 10.55 2.54
CA TRP A 284 17.34 9.71 2.21
C TRP A 284 17.31 9.22 0.76
N LEU A 285 16.12 8.86 0.25
CA LEU A 285 15.98 8.31 -1.09
C LEU A 285 16.06 9.40 -2.16
N ALA A 286 15.37 10.52 -1.98
CA ALA A 286 15.41 11.67 -2.88
C ALA A 286 16.77 12.37 -2.83
N GLY A 287 17.32 12.64 -1.63
CA GLY A 287 18.60 13.34 -1.49
C GLY A 287 19.74 12.63 -2.21
N PHE A 288 19.93 11.34 -1.94
CA PHE A 288 20.95 10.54 -2.64
C PHE A 288 20.56 10.22 -4.08
N GLY A 289 19.27 10.06 -4.36
CA GLY A 289 18.76 9.85 -5.71
C GLY A 289 19.08 11.01 -6.64
N VAL A 290 18.91 12.25 -6.19
CA VAL A 290 19.26 13.47 -6.95
C VAL A 290 20.74 13.48 -7.30
N ILE A 291 21.62 13.20 -6.33
CA ILE A 291 23.07 13.11 -6.58
C ILE A 291 23.37 12.04 -7.62
N GLY A 292 22.77 10.85 -7.48
CA GLY A 292 22.88 9.77 -8.45
C GLY A 292 22.43 10.19 -9.84
N ALA A 293 21.27 10.84 -9.94
CA ALA A 293 20.67 11.28 -11.20
C ALA A 293 21.54 12.30 -11.92
N VAL A 294 22.09 13.29 -11.20
CA VAL A 294 23.01 14.27 -11.78
C VAL A 294 24.27 13.58 -12.31
N CYS A 295 24.88 12.68 -11.51
CA CYS A 295 26.04 11.90 -11.96
C CYS A 295 25.72 11.03 -13.18
N GLY A 296 24.58 10.34 -13.18
CA GLY A 296 24.15 9.48 -14.28
C GLY A 296 23.85 10.24 -15.56
N ALA A 297 23.17 11.40 -15.45
CA ALA A 297 22.86 12.26 -16.59
C ALA A 297 24.11 12.88 -17.20
N LEU A 298 25.05 13.37 -16.38
CA LEU A 298 26.34 13.87 -16.85
C LEU A 298 27.18 12.77 -17.49
N PHE A 299 27.19 11.58 -16.90
CA PHE A 299 27.95 10.45 -17.43
C PHE A 299 27.39 9.95 -18.76
N LEU A 300 26.06 9.82 -18.87
CA LEU A 300 25.40 9.52 -20.14
C LEU A 300 25.67 10.62 -21.17
N SER A 301 25.60 11.89 -20.77
CA SER A 301 25.89 13.01 -21.67
C SER A 301 27.31 12.98 -22.22
N TYR A 302 28.29 12.60 -21.39
CA TYR A 302 29.66 12.42 -21.83
C TYR A 302 29.80 11.22 -22.78
N LEU A 303 29.31 10.03 -22.38
CA LEU A 303 29.45 8.81 -23.17
C LEU A 303 28.64 8.85 -24.47
N GLY A 304 27.40 9.34 -24.46
CA GLY A 304 26.55 9.43 -25.65
C GLY A 304 27.06 10.42 -26.68
N ASN A 305 27.78 11.47 -26.26
CA ASN A 305 28.38 12.41 -27.20
C ASN A 305 29.70 11.90 -27.81
N GLN A 306 30.50 11.13 -27.06
CA GLN A 306 31.83 10.67 -27.49
C GLN A 306 31.82 9.24 -28.08
N PHE A 307 30.97 8.36 -27.56
CA PHE A 307 30.98 6.92 -27.80
C PHE A 307 29.55 6.37 -27.97
N GLU A 308 28.77 6.93 -28.89
CA GLU A 308 27.34 6.63 -29.01
C GLU A 308 27.06 5.13 -29.25
N ASN A 309 27.78 4.46 -30.15
CA ASN A 309 27.59 3.03 -30.41
C ASN A 309 27.86 2.16 -29.16
N ILE A 310 28.94 2.45 -28.44
CA ILE A 310 29.29 1.74 -27.20
C ILE A 310 28.22 2.01 -26.13
N THR A 311 27.77 3.25 -26.02
CA THR A 311 26.71 3.66 -25.10
C THR A 311 25.43 2.87 -25.39
N TYR A 312 25.03 2.77 -26.65
CA TYR A 312 23.88 1.97 -27.08
C TYR A 312 23.99 0.50 -26.70
N SER A 313 25.16 -0.12 -26.87
CA SER A 313 25.42 -1.50 -26.44
C SER A 313 25.28 -1.65 -24.93
N ILE A 314 25.86 -0.73 -24.15
CA ILE A 314 25.75 -0.74 -22.68
C ILE A 314 24.27 -0.61 -22.26
N LEU A 315 23.54 0.33 -22.85
CA LEU A 315 22.12 0.56 -22.57
C LEU A 315 21.25 -0.63 -22.94
N ALA A 316 21.53 -1.30 -24.05
CA ALA A 316 20.80 -2.49 -24.47
C ALA A 316 21.06 -3.67 -23.52
N VAL A 317 22.33 -3.94 -23.15
CA VAL A 317 22.66 -4.97 -22.16
C VAL A 317 21.98 -4.68 -20.82
N TYR A 318 22.04 -3.44 -20.36
CA TYR A 318 21.41 -3.04 -19.10
C TYR A 318 19.87 -3.16 -19.14
N SER A 319 19.24 -2.72 -20.23
CA SER A 319 17.80 -2.88 -20.44
C SER A 319 17.39 -4.35 -20.44
N MET A 320 18.19 -5.22 -21.07
CA MET A 320 17.98 -6.66 -21.03
C MET A 320 18.05 -7.23 -19.61
N ILE A 321 18.99 -6.77 -18.77
CA ILE A 321 19.09 -7.12 -17.35
C ILE A 321 17.83 -6.67 -16.60
N LEU A 322 17.33 -5.45 -16.86
CA LEU A 322 16.08 -4.97 -16.26
C LEU A 322 14.87 -5.80 -16.70
N GLY A 323 14.79 -6.17 -17.98
CA GLY A 323 13.79 -7.10 -18.50
C GLY A 323 13.81 -8.43 -17.76
N ALA A 324 15.00 -9.05 -17.60
CA ALA A 324 15.16 -10.27 -16.83
C ALA A 324 14.73 -10.10 -15.36
N ARG A 325 15.05 -8.94 -14.75
CA ARG A 325 14.62 -8.60 -13.40
C ARG A 325 13.09 -8.48 -13.27
N LEU A 326 12.40 -7.92 -14.27
CA LEU A 326 10.94 -7.85 -14.29
C LEU A 326 10.32 -9.26 -14.34
N ILE A 327 10.92 -10.21 -15.07
CA ILE A 327 10.50 -11.63 -15.04
C ILE A 327 10.63 -12.20 -13.63
N ILE A 328 11.78 -12.00 -12.97
CA ILE A 328 11.99 -12.50 -11.60
C ILE A 328 10.91 -11.97 -10.65
N ILE A 329 10.60 -10.67 -10.74
CA ILE A 329 9.55 -10.03 -9.93
C ILE A 329 8.18 -10.66 -10.23
N ALA A 330 7.87 -10.94 -11.50
CA ALA A 330 6.58 -11.51 -11.92
C ALA A 330 6.31 -12.91 -11.33
N PHE A 331 7.35 -13.66 -10.95
CA PHE A 331 7.23 -15.01 -10.38
C PHE A 331 7.46 -15.08 -8.85
N GLN A 332 7.76 -13.96 -8.19
CA GLN A 332 8.12 -13.96 -6.77
C GLN A 332 6.88 -14.17 -5.87
N LYS A 333 6.79 -15.34 -5.20
CA LYS A 333 5.60 -15.76 -4.41
C LYS A 333 5.63 -15.43 -2.90
N LYS A 334 6.78 -15.09 -2.30
CA LYS A 334 6.91 -14.82 -0.85
C LYS A 334 7.71 -13.55 -0.57
N ILE A 335 7.13 -12.63 0.20
CA ILE A 335 7.78 -11.40 0.66
C ILE A 335 8.26 -11.62 2.11
N ILE A 336 9.56 -11.83 2.29
CA ILE A 336 10.15 -11.92 3.63
C ILE A 336 10.36 -10.50 4.15
N LYS A 337 9.75 -10.15 5.28
CA LYS A 337 10.00 -8.87 5.95
C LYS A 337 11.49 -8.81 6.35
N ARG A 338 12.25 -7.96 5.68
CA ARG A 338 13.66 -7.70 6.01
C ARG A 338 13.90 -6.20 6.04
N ARG A 339 14.70 -5.70 6.98
CA ARG A 339 15.10 -4.29 6.95
C ARG A 339 15.92 -4.02 5.68
N VAL A 340 15.61 -2.92 5.01
CA VAL A 340 16.41 -2.38 3.90
C VAL A 340 17.63 -1.71 4.54
N LYS A 341 18.81 -2.28 4.35
CA LYS A 341 20.07 -1.63 4.70
C LYS A 341 20.42 -0.64 3.58
N ASN A 342 21.04 0.48 3.94
CA ASN A 342 21.63 1.46 3.02
C ASN A 342 20.65 2.10 2.01
N ILE A 343 19.59 2.74 2.52
CA ILE A 343 18.62 3.48 1.70
C ILE A 343 19.29 4.55 0.82
N GLY A 344 20.31 5.24 1.34
CA GLY A 344 21.04 6.24 0.55
C GLY A 344 21.74 5.64 -0.68
N LEU A 345 22.43 4.50 -0.52
CA LEU A 345 23.05 3.81 -1.65
C LEU A 345 22.01 3.32 -2.66
N LEU A 346 20.87 2.82 -2.18
CA LEU A 346 19.75 2.44 -3.05
C LEU A 346 19.21 3.64 -3.84
N GLY A 347 19.06 4.80 -3.19
CA GLY A 347 18.67 6.05 -3.84
C GLY A 347 19.68 6.47 -4.90
N PHE A 348 20.97 6.53 -4.54
CA PHE A 348 22.06 6.89 -5.46
C PHE A 348 22.12 5.98 -6.68
N LEU A 349 22.18 4.64 -6.48
CA LEU A 349 22.22 3.68 -7.58
C LEU A 349 20.93 3.72 -8.41
N GLY A 350 19.79 3.90 -7.76
CA GLY A 350 18.50 4.09 -8.41
C GLY A 350 18.54 5.29 -9.34
N GLY A 351 18.82 6.49 -8.83
CA GLY A 351 18.85 7.72 -9.62
C GLY A 351 19.94 7.72 -10.70
N PHE A 352 21.13 7.18 -10.41
CA PHE A 352 22.21 7.07 -11.39
C PHE A 352 21.80 6.20 -12.57
N LEU A 353 21.33 4.98 -12.29
CA LEU A 353 20.95 4.04 -13.35
C LEU A 353 19.69 4.50 -14.08
N ASP A 354 18.81 5.22 -13.40
CA ASP A 354 17.63 5.86 -14.01
C ASP A 354 18.04 6.90 -15.04
N ALA A 355 18.79 7.92 -14.62
CA ALA A 355 19.29 8.98 -15.51
C ALA A 355 20.19 8.43 -16.62
N PHE A 356 21.02 7.43 -16.32
CA PHE A 356 21.93 6.84 -17.29
C PHE A 356 21.19 6.05 -18.37
N SER A 357 20.14 5.31 -18.02
CA SER A 357 19.47 4.38 -18.94
C SER A 357 18.11 4.81 -19.46
N GLY A 358 17.52 5.84 -18.86
CA GLY A 358 16.13 6.22 -19.12
C GLY A 358 15.11 5.29 -18.45
N GLY A 359 15.45 4.49 -17.44
CA GLY A 359 14.45 3.60 -16.79
C GLY A 359 14.91 2.65 -15.69
N GLY A 360 15.66 3.12 -14.70
CA GLY A 360 16.20 2.30 -13.60
C GLY A 360 15.40 2.33 -12.32
N TRP A 361 14.64 3.41 -12.06
CA TRP A 361 14.10 3.71 -10.75
C TRP A 361 13.12 2.67 -10.23
N GLY A 362 12.06 2.38 -10.98
CA GLY A 362 11.06 1.36 -10.59
C GLY A 362 11.68 -0.02 -10.36
N PRO A 363 12.32 -0.64 -11.38
CA PRO A 363 12.91 -1.95 -11.24
C PRO A 363 13.96 -2.05 -10.14
N ILE A 364 14.69 -0.98 -9.79
CA ILE A 364 15.71 -1.04 -8.73
C ILE A 364 15.10 -0.67 -7.38
N VAL A 365 14.53 0.52 -7.24
CA VAL A 365 14.12 1.09 -5.96
C VAL A 365 12.78 0.53 -5.51
N THR A 366 11.74 0.65 -6.34
CA THR A 366 10.38 0.18 -6.00
C THR A 366 10.38 -1.31 -5.71
N SER A 367 10.98 -2.12 -6.59
CA SER A 367 11.02 -3.58 -6.41
C SER A 367 11.81 -4.00 -5.16
N THR A 368 12.91 -3.31 -4.83
CA THR A 368 13.72 -3.61 -3.64
C THR A 368 12.96 -3.27 -2.36
N LEU A 369 12.21 -2.16 -2.34
CA LEU A 369 11.43 -1.78 -1.17
C LEU A 369 10.18 -2.68 -0.98
N LEU A 370 9.50 -3.06 -2.07
CA LEU A 370 8.34 -3.96 -2.03
C LEU A 370 8.75 -5.39 -1.65
N SER A 371 9.81 -5.94 -2.25
CA SER A 371 10.31 -7.30 -1.95
C SER A 371 10.80 -7.48 -0.51
N ARG A 372 10.96 -6.38 0.25
CA ARG A 372 11.38 -6.37 1.66
C ARG A 372 10.22 -6.24 2.65
N GLY A 373 8.97 -6.29 2.19
CA GLY A 373 7.79 -6.38 3.04
C GLY A 373 7.33 -5.06 3.66
N ARG A 374 7.77 -3.91 3.10
CA ARG A 374 7.20 -2.62 3.48
C ARG A 374 5.77 -2.49 2.93
N LYS A 375 4.91 -1.79 3.68
CA LYS A 375 3.50 -1.56 3.28
C LYS A 375 3.44 -0.84 1.93
N SER A 376 2.77 -1.44 0.96
CA SER A 376 2.72 -0.98 -0.45
C SER A 376 2.39 0.51 -0.58
N LYS A 377 1.33 1.00 0.07
CA LYS A 377 0.90 2.41 -0.02
C LYS A 377 1.99 3.43 0.37
N PHE A 378 2.83 3.11 1.36
CA PHE A 378 3.92 3.99 1.81
C PHE A 378 5.16 3.89 0.93
N VAL A 379 5.40 2.71 0.33
CA VAL A 379 6.47 2.53 -0.64
C VAL A 379 6.14 3.32 -1.90
N VAL A 380 5.00 3.04 -2.52
CA VAL A 380 4.57 3.73 -3.75
C VAL A 380 4.56 5.24 -3.54
N GLY A 381 3.90 5.73 -2.49
CA GLY A 381 3.84 7.17 -2.24
C GLY A 381 5.19 7.84 -2.02
N THR A 382 6.08 7.21 -1.26
CA THR A 382 7.41 7.78 -1.00
C THR A 382 8.30 7.70 -2.25
N VAL A 383 8.24 6.60 -2.98
CA VAL A 383 9.08 6.35 -4.15
C VAL A 383 8.68 7.26 -5.30
N SER A 384 7.38 7.41 -5.60
CA SER A 384 6.92 8.34 -6.64
C SER A 384 7.25 9.80 -6.32
N LEU A 385 7.19 10.21 -5.05
CA LEU A 385 7.60 11.57 -4.68
C LEU A 385 9.13 11.75 -4.73
N SER A 386 9.91 10.73 -4.37
CA SER A 386 11.37 10.75 -4.56
C SER A 386 11.75 10.80 -6.04
N GLU A 387 11.05 10.04 -6.88
CA GLU A 387 11.22 9.99 -8.34
C GLU A 387 11.03 11.36 -8.98
N PHE A 388 10.02 12.14 -8.55
CA PHE A 388 9.85 13.52 -9.01
C PHE A 388 11.11 14.36 -8.86
N PHE A 389 11.80 14.31 -7.71
CA PHE A 389 13.02 15.08 -7.50
C PHE A 389 14.19 14.56 -8.34
N VAL A 390 14.27 13.23 -8.51
CA VAL A 390 15.29 12.55 -9.33
C VAL A 390 15.14 12.92 -10.80
N THR A 391 13.93 12.79 -11.34
CA THR A 391 13.60 13.07 -12.75
C THR A 391 13.67 14.56 -13.05
N LEU A 392 13.23 15.44 -12.14
CA LEU A 392 13.44 16.89 -12.24
C LEU A 392 14.93 17.23 -12.35
N SER A 393 15.76 16.65 -11.48
CA SER A 393 17.21 16.93 -11.47
C SER A 393 17.91 16.43 -12.74
N ALA A 394 17.57 15.22 -13.20
CA ALA A 394 18.06 14.69 -14.47
C ALA A 394 17.61 15.57 -15.66
N SER A 395 16.34 16.00 -15.67
CA SER A 395 15.78 16.87 -16.72
C SER A 395 16.51 18.21 -16.78
N ILE A 396 16.83 18.83 -15.63
CA ILE A 396 17.62 20.07 -15.57
C ILE A 396 19.00 19.87 -16.19
N VAL A 397 19.69 18.76 -15.88
CA VAL A 397 21.01 18.45 -16.44
C VAL A 397 20.92 18.24 -17.95
N PHE A 398 20.00 17.39 -18.42
CA PHE A 398 19.84 17.14 -19.86
C PHE A 398 19.43 18.38 -20.62
N PHE A 399 18.53 19.20 -20.08
CA PHE A 399 18.18 20.50 -20.66
C PHE A 399 19.38 21.44 -20.74
N SER A 400 20.22 21.48 -19.71
CA SER A 400 21.41 22.33 -19.68
C SER A 400 22.47 21.87 -20.68
N VAL A 401 22.59 20.56 -20.93
CA VAL A 401 23.61 20.01 -21.84
C VAL A 401 23.13 19.97 -23.30
N LEU A 402 21.86 19.62 -23.55
CA LEU A 402 21.31 19.38 -24.88
C LEU A 402 20.48 20.55 -25.42
N GLY A 403 20.05 21.47 -24.55
CA GLY A 403 19.04 22.47 -24.87
C GLY A 403 17.64 21.84 -25.09
N VAL A 404 16.74 22.63 -25.69
CA VAL A 404 15.43 22.13 -26.13
C VAL A 404 15.61 21.39 -27.45
N SER A 405 15.71 20.05 -27.36
CA SER A 405 15.71 19.17 -28.53
C SER A 405 14.56 18.16 -28.41
N HIS A 406 14.07 17.67 -29.55
CA HIS A 406 13.04 16.62 -29.60
C HIS A 406 11.77 16.92 -28.79
N TRP A 407 11.34 18.18 -28.72
CA TRP A 407 10.19 18.61 -27.91
C TRP A 407 8.89 17.87 -28.27
N TYR A 408 8.72 17.46 -29.53
CA TYR A 408 7.59 16.65 -29.99
C TYR A 408 7.59 15.23 -29.39
N ILE A 409 8.77 14.63 -29.16
CA ILE A 409 8.89 13.34 -28.49
C ILE A 409 8.43 13.46 -27.03
N VAL A 410 8.91 14.49 -26.33
CA VAL A 410 8.52 14.80 -24.94
C VAL A 410 7.01 15.04 -24.85
N LEU A 411 6.47 15.86 -25.75
CA LEU A 411 5.04 16.16 -25.78
C LEU A 411 4.20 14.91 -26.05
N GLY A 412 4.62 14.05 -26.99
CA GLY A 412 3.97 12.78 -27.26
C GLY A 412 3.89 11.91 -26.01
N LEU A 413 5.03 11.72 -25.32
CA LEU A 413 5.09 10.95 -24.07
C LEU A 413 4.17 11.52 -22.97
N ILE A 414 4.18 12.83 -22.77
CA ILE A 414 3.35 13.52 -21.75
C ILE A 414 1.87 13.34 -22.08
N VAL A 415 1.45 13.60 -23.32
CA VAL A 415 0.04 13.51 -23.73
C VAL A 415 -0.44 12.06 -23.64
N GLY A 416 0.34 11.10 -24.17
CA GLY A 416 0.03 9.68 -24.08
C GLY A 416 -0.10 9.20 -22.63
N GLY A 417 0.86 9.57 -21.78
CA GLY A 417 0.84 9.25 -20.37
C GLY A 417 -0.34 9.88 -19.62
N ALA A 418 -0.63 11.17 -19.85
CA ALA A 418 -1.73 11.86 -19.21
C ALA A 418 -3.10 11.22 -19.54
N ILE A 419 -3.29 10.75 -20.77
CA ILE A 419 -4.51 10.03 -21.18
C ILE A 419 -4.58 8.64 -20.51
N ALA A 420 -3.45 7.93 -20.42
CA ALA A 420 -3.38 6.59 -19.83
C ALA A 420 -3.54 6.59 -18.30
N ALA A 421 -3.05 7.61 -17.59
CA ALA A 421 -2.99 7.62 -16.13
C ALA A 421 -4.36 7.41 -15.43
N PRO A 422 -5.48 8.07 -15.84
CA PRO A 422 -6.80 7.79 -15.27
C PRO A 422 -7.31 6.37 -15.55
N LEU A 423 -6.98 5.81 -16.72
CA LEU A 423 -7.32 4.42 -17.06
C LEU A 423 -6.52 3.44 -16.20
N ALA A 424 -5.20 3.67 -16.08
CA ALA A 424 -4.30 2.88 -15.26
C ALA A 424 -4.78 2.83 -13.80
N ALA A 425 -5.18 3.97 -13.23
CA ALA A 425 -5.73 4.06 -11.89
C ALA A 425 -7.04 3.24 -11.70
N ARG A 426 -7.89 3.14 -12.73
CA ARG A 426 -9.12 2.31 -12.71
C ARG A 426 -8.83 0.81 -12.87
N LEU A 427 -7.74 0.47 -13.55
CA LEU A 427 -7.28 -0.90 -13.78
C LEU A 427 -6.35 -1.41 -12.67
N ALA A 428 -5.82 -0.52 -11.83
CA ALA A 428 -4.99 -0.86 -10.69
C ALA A 428 -5.70 -1.86 -9.77
N GLY A 429 -5.03 -2.98 -9.48
CA GLY A 429 -5.59 -4.09 -8.71
C GLY A 429 -6.52 -5.04 -9.47
N LYS A 430 -6.96 -4.69 -10.69
CA LYS A 430 -7.75 -5.56 -11.59
C LYS A 430 -6.88 -6.22 -12.66
N LEU A 431 -5.83 -5.52 -13.10
CA LEU A 431 -4.89 -6.04 -14.08
C LEU A 431 -4.03 -7.14 -13.42
N PRO A 432 -3.90 -8.34 -14.03
CA PRO A 432 -2.99 -9.36 -13.53
C PRO A 432 -1.54 -8.88 -13.63
N GLN A 433 -1.01 -8.36 -12.52
CA GLN A 433 0.33 -7.74 -12.42
C GLN A 433 1.43 -8.60 -13.05
N LYS A 434 1.34 -9.92 -12.86
CA LYS A 434 2.26 -10.89 -13.47
C LYS A 434 2.29 -10.78 -15.00
N ILE A 435 1.12 -10.71 -15.65
CA ILE A 435 1.03 -10.65 -17.12
C ILE A 435 1.60 -9.32 -17.63
N ALA A 436 1.27 -8.21 -16.98
CA ALA A 436 1.77 -6.89 -17.35
C ALA A 436 3.31 -6.83 -17.30
N LEU A 437 3.91 -7.35 -16.21
CA LEU A 437 5.36 -7.42 -16.07
C LEU A 437 6.01 -8.33 -17.12
N LEU A 438 5.40 -9.47 -17.45
CA LEU A 438 5.91 -10.36 -18.49
C LEU A 438 5.84 -9.75 -19.89
N LEU A 439 4.78 -9.01 -20.20
CA LEU A 439 4.66 -8.31 -21.48
C LEU A 439 5.75 -7.24 -21.62
N VAL A 440 5.93 -6.38 -20.60
CA VAL A 440 6.99 -5.37 -20.60
C VAL A 440 8.37 -6.03 -20.67
N ALA A 441 8.62 -7.05 -19.86
CA ALA A 441 9.90 -7.76 -19.88
C ALA A 441 10.21 -8.37 -21.26
N THR A 442 9.21 -8.96 -21.91
CA THR A 442 9.36 -9.56 -23.24
C THR A 442 9.71 -8.49 -24.27
N LEU A 443 8.96 -7.38 -24.28
CA LEU A 443 9.24 -6.24 -25.16
C LEU A 443 10.67 -5.72 -24.95
N VAL A 444 11.05 -5.47 -23.70
CA VAL A 444 12.36 -4.93 -23.32
C VAL A 444 13.49 -5.88 -23.77
N ILE A 445 13.37 -7.18 -23.52
CA ILE A 445 14.40 -8.17 -23.90
C ILE A 445 14.50 -8.29 -25.42
N VAL A 446 13.38 -8.46 -26.13
CA VAL A 446 13.38 -8.62 -27.60
C VAL A 446 14.00 -7.39 -28.27
N PHE A 447 13.64 -6.19 -27.82
CA PHE A 447 14.19 -4.96 -28.43
C PHE A 447 15.65 -4.73 -28.04
N SER A 448 16.05 -5.09 -26.82
CA SER A 448 17.46 -5.05 -26.41
C SER A 448 18.32 -5.98 -27.27
N VAL A 449 17.87 -7.22 -27.50
CA VAL A 449 18.57 -8.18 -28.37
C VAL A 449 18.66 -7.65 -29.80
N ARG A 450 17.57 -7.12 -30.34
CA ARG A 450 17.56 -6.51 -31.67
C ARG A 450 18.51 -5.33 -31.79
N MET A 451 18.61 -4.50 -30.75
CA MET A 451 19.56 -3.39 -30.72
C MET A 451 21.00 -3.88 -30.69
N LEU A 452 21.32 -4.90 -29.89
CA LEU A 452 22.66 -5.48 -29.86
C LEU A 452 23.07 -6.06 -31.23
N MET A 453 22.16 -6.74 -31.92
CA MET A 453 22.41 -7.25 -33.28
C MET A 453 22.59 -6.15 -34.34
N LYS A 454 22.15 -4.92 -34.07
CA LYS A 454 22.30 -3.79 -35.00
C LYS A 454 23.60 -3.02 -34.77
N VAL A 455 24.17 -3.13 -33.56
CA VAL A 455 25.37 -2.40 -33.14
C VAL A 455 26.63 -3.27 -33.26
N LEU A 456 26.49 -4.59 -33.09
CA LEU A 456 27.48 -5.61 -33.49
C LEU A 456 27.47 -5.78 -35.02
#